data_AF-A0A1I0MID3-F1
#
_entry.id   AF-A0A1I0MID3-F1
#
_cell.length_a   1.000
_cell.length_b   1.000
_cell.length_c   1.000
_cell.angle_alpha   90.00
_cell.angle_beta   90.00
_cell.angle_gamma   90.00
#
_symmetry.space_group_name_H-M   'P 1'
#
loop_
_entity.id
_entity.type
_entity.pdbx_description
1 polymer ?
#
loop_
_entity_poly.entity_id
_entity_poly.type
_entity_poly.pdbx_seq_one_letter_code
_entity_poly.pdbx_strand_id
1 'polypeptide(L)'
;MMEYFDLKGKHVFVRVWTEYVPSPDPFTLVFIIDNTILVGICWDGKLEGAAVNVHGFFQELLMASSYMLRPDDPKVQDFSQSERELAKWDKFQLNNEPVVFRTTLNTEAAELYYFCATEDLARIYYYNDLLEVTNCPEFKGKHKGVVELPLREFVEDVLKVSREYLEEYAPLIAEIQREHGDTPENYDFLWELYREVEELYERGFNLETSVNGREK
;
A
#
# COMPACT_ATOMS: atom_id res chain seq x y z
N MET A 1 14.43 21.70 -8.26
CA MET A 1 14.06 20.29 -8.03
C MET A 1 12.92 20.30 -7.03
N MET A 2 11.83 19.58 -7.30
CA MET A 2 10.74 19.37 -6.33
C MET A 2 11.31 18.63 -5.13
N GLU A 3 10.96 18.97 -3.89
CA GLU A 3 11.51 18.35 -2.66
C GLU A 3 10.75 17.07 -2.28
N TYR A 4 9.43 17.07 -2.49
CA TYR A 4 8.55 15.92 -2.31
C TYR A 4 7.29 16.11 -3.15
N PHE A 5 6.56 15.02 -3.38
CA PHE A 5 5.19 15.05 -3.92
C PHE A 5 4.23 14.28 -3.03
N ASP A 6 2.96 14.70 -3.06
CA ASP A 6 1.87 14.15 -2.27
C ASP A 6 0.82 13.52 -3.18
N LEU A 7 0.47 12.27 -2.92
CA LEU A 7 -0.59 11.53 -3.61
C LEU A 7 -1.71 11.27 -2.61
N LYS A 8 -2.94 11.64 -2.97
CA LYS A 8 -4.04 11.66 -2.00
C LYS A 8 -5.34 11.08 -2.53
N GLY A 9 -5.77 9.99 -1.90
CA GLY A 9 -7.13 9.45 -1.92
C GLY A 9 -8.02 10.06 -0.83
N LYS A 10 -9.18 9.44 -0.62
CA LYS A 10 -10.12 9.77 0.46
C LYS A 10 -9.55 9.37 1.83
N HIS A 11 -8.99 8.17 1.92
CA HIS A 11 -8.39 7.51 3.07
C HIS A 11 -6.88 7.37 2.91
N VAL A 12 -6.39 7.05 1.71
CA VAL A 12 -4.96 6.83 1.45
C VAL A 12 -4.23 8.15 1.23
N PHE A 13 -3.07 8.28 1.86
CA PHE A 13 -2.11 9.35 1.60
C PHE A 13 -0.70 8.77 1.48
N VAL A 14 0.03 9.20 0.44
CA VAL A 14 1.43 8.85 0.23
C VAL A 14 2.21 10.14 -0.01
N ARG A 15 3.30 10.33 0.73
CA ARG A 15 4.29 11.38 0.44
C ARG A 15 5.60 10.72 0.07
N VAL A 16 6.20 11.14 -1.03
CA VAL A 16 7.52 10.66 -1.47
C VAL A 16 8.48 11.85 -1.51
N TRP A 17 9.62 11.73 -0.85
CA TRP A 17 10.72 12.68 -0.98
C TRP A 17 11.60 12.31 -2.16
N THR A 18 11.99 13.30 -2.94
CA THR A 18 12.76 13.14 -4.18
C THR A 18 14.27 13.25 -3.95
N GLU A 19 14.70 13.51 -2.73
CA GLU A 19 16.11 13.48 -2.36
C GLU A 19 16.65 12.07 -2.56
N TYR A 20 17.64 11.95 -3.45
CA TYR A 20 18.30 10.70 -3.73
C TYR A 20 19.32 10.37 -2.65
N VAL A 21 19.12 9.24 -1.98
CA VAL A 21 20.07 8.66 -1.04
C VAL A 21 20.77 7.47 -1.72
N PRO A 22 22.11 7.39 -1.74
CA PRO A 22 22.82 6.26 -2.34
C PRO A 22 22.68 4.96 -1.52
N SER A 23 21.52 4.32 -1.62
CA SER A 23 21.11 3.06 -0.98
C SER A 23 20.40 2.15 -2.01
N PRO A 24 20.23 0.86 -1.73
CA PRO A 24 19.40 -0.03 -2.56
C PRO A 24 18.01 0.57 -2.83
N ASP A 25 17.43 1.22 -1.81
CA ASP A 25 16.17 1.96 -1.91
C ASP A 25 16.42 3.46 -1.76
N PRO A 26 16.55 4.22 -2.86
CA PRO A 26 17.16 5.56 -2.84
C PRO A 26 16.21 6.69 -2.45
N PHE A 27 14.94 6.40 -2.22
CA PHE A 27 13.93 7.40 -1.86
C PHE A 27 13.32 7.07 -0.50
N THR A 28 12.68 8.07 0.10
CA THR A 28 11.89 7.85 1.32
C THR A 28 10.42 8.15 1.07
N LEU A 29 9.53 7.42 1.73
CA LEU A 29 8.10 7.71 1.71
C LEU A 29 7.43 7.55 3.06
N VAL A 30 6.32 8.24 3.22
CA VAL A 30 5.33 8.00 4.28
C VAL A 30 4.05 7.50 3.63
N PHE A 31 3.48 6.45 4.19
CA PHE A 31 2.17 5.92 3.80
C PHE A 31 1.22 5.97 4.99
N ILE A 32 0.07 6.61 4.79
CA ILE A 32 -0.95 6.82 5.82
C ILE A 32 -2.28 6.32 5.28
N ILE A 33 -3.03 5.63 6.14
CA ILE A 33 -4.46 5.36 5.93
C ILE A 33 -5.23 6.05 7.05
N ASP A 34 -6.13 6.95 6.66
CA ASP A 34 -6.83 7.90 7.54
C ASP A 34 -5.85 8.70 8.39
N ASN A 35 -5.72 8.34 9.67
CA ASN A 35 -4.83 9.00 10.64
C ASN A 35 -3.78 8.03 11.20
N THR A 36 -3.54 6.91 10.51
CA THR A 36 -2.60 5.87 10.94
C THR A 36 -1.40 5.87 10.00
N ILE A 37 -0.21 6.09 10.56
CA ILE A 37 1.06 6.03 9.82
C ILE A 37 1.46 4.56 9.68
N LEU A 38 1.31 4.02 8.47
CA LEU A 38 1.66 2.63 8.17
C LEU A 38 3.13 2.48 7.81
N VAL A 39 3.72 3.45 7.10
CA VAL A 39 5.15 3.50 6.74
C VAL A 39 5.72 4.85 7.19
N GLY A 40 6.93 4.83 7.75
CA GLY A 40 7.63 6.02 8.26
C GLY A 40 7.26 6.40 9.69
N ILE A 41 7.61 7.62 10.10
CA ILE A 41 7.56 8.05 11.50
C ILE A 41 7.05 9.49 11.62
N CYS A 42 6.54 9.84 12.81
CA CYS A 42 6.44 11.22 13.26
C CYS A 42 7.57 11.56 14.23
N TRP A 43 8.32 12.63 13.98
CA TRP A 43 9.38 13.14 14.85
C TRP A 43 9.27 14.66 15.01
N ASP A 44 9.26 15.15 16.25
CA ASP A 44 9.12 16.57 16.58
C ASP A 44 7.93 17.26 15.86
N GLY A 45 6.83 16.53 15.69
CA GLY A 45 5.61 16.99 15.02
C GLY A 45 5.70 17.02 13.49
N LYS A 46 6.71 16.40 12.89
CA LYS A 46 6.91 16.29 11.44
C LYS A 46 6.89 14.84 10.98
N LEU A 47 6.41 14.62 9.77
CA LEU A 47 6.48 13.32 9.11
C LEU A 47 7.88 13.12 8.50
N GLU A 48 8.45 11.95 8.71
CA GLU A 48 9.71 11.50 8.11
C GLU A 48 9.49 10.12 7.47
N GLY A 49 9.99 9.95 6.24
CA GLY A 49 9.78 8.74 5.45
C GLY A 49 10.72 7.58 5.82
N ALA A 50 10.27 6.36 5.52
CA ALA A 50 11.12 5.18 5.51
C ALA A 50 11.78 5.01 4.14
N ALA A 51 13.00 4.47 4.08
CA ALA A 51 13.65 4.11 2.83
C ALA A 51 12.85 3.03 2.10
N VAL A 52 12.64 3.22 0.80
CA VAL A 52 11.68 2.43 0.01
C VAL A 52 12.03 2.37 -1.47
N ASN A 53 11.77 1.23 -2.12
CA ASN A 53 11.62 1.19 -3.56
C ASN A 53 10.21 1.71 -3.93
N VAL A 54 10.09 2.95 -4.41
CA VAL A 54 8.80 3.59 -4.71
C VAL A 54 8.00 2.80 -5.77
N HIS A 55 8.67 2.28 -6.80
CA HIS A 55 8.01 1.41 -7.79
C HIS A 55 7.51 0.13 -7.14
N GLY A 56 8.35 -0.55 -6.36
CA GLY A 56 8.00 -1.76 -5.62
C GLY A 56 6.83 -1.55 -4.65
N PHE A 57 6.79 -0.39 -3.97
CA PHE A 57 5.69 0.00 -3.08
C PHE A 57 4.35 0.02 -3.81
N PHE A 58 4.26 0.72 -4.95
CA PHE A 58 3.03 0.77 -5.74
C PHE A 58 2.69 -0.60 -6.35
N GLN A 59 3.71 -1.37 -6.75
CA GLN A 59 3.52 -2.73 -7.25
C GLN A 59 2.85 -3.60 -6.18
N GLU A 60 3.37 -3.61 -4.95
CA GLU A 60 2.82 -4.43 -3.88
C GLU A 60 1.44 -3.97 -3.41
N LEU A 61 1.16 -2.66 -3.39
CA LEU A 61 -0.19 -2.14 -3.12
C LEU A 61 -1.20 -2.59 -4.18
N LEU A 62 -0.84 -2.55 -5.46
CA LEU A 62 -1.70 -3.01 -6.54
C LEU A 62 -1.87 -4.53 -6.51
N MET A 63 -0.81 -5.29 -6.22
CA MET A 63 -0.90 -6.75 -6.04
C MET A 63 -1.84 -7.09 -4.88
N ALA A 64 -1.69 -6.44 -3.72
CA ALA A 64 -2.58 -6.61 -2.58
C ALA A 64 -4.02 -6.33 -2.97
N SER A 65 -4.28 -5.21 -3.65
CA SER A 65 -5.62 -4.83 -4.14
C SER A 65 -6.20 -5.88 -5.09
N SER A 66 -5.39 -6.38 -6.01
CA SER A 66 -5.77 -7.42 -6.98
C SER A 66 -6.21 -8.72 -6.30
N TYR A 67 -5.55 -9.12 -5.22
CA TYR A 67 -5.94 -10.29 -4.43
C TYR A 67 -7.13 -10.01 -3.51
N MET A 68 -7.22 -8.81 -2.93
CA MET A 68 -8.36 -8.40 -2.11
C MET A 68 -9.68 -8.41 -2.89
N LEU A 69 -9.66 -8.10 -4.19
CA LEU A 69 -10.83 -8.17 -5.08
C LEU A 69 -11.22 -9.60 -5.49
N ARG A 70 -10.42 -10.61 -5.13
CA ARG A 70 -10.64 -12.01 -5.46
C ARG A 70 -10.38 -12.90 -4.24
N PRO A 71 -11.02 -12.64 -3.09
CA PRO A 71 -10.68 -13.34 -1.85
C PRO A 71 -10.95 -14.84 -1.95
N ASP A 72 -11.92 -15.26 -2.78
CA ASP A 72 -12.30 -16.66 -2.99
C ASP A 72 -11.48 -17.41 -4.06
N ASP A 73 -10.50 -16.77 -4.70
CA ASP A 73 -9.62 -17.48 -5.66
C ASP A 73 -8.93 -18.65 -4.93
N PRO A 74 -8.99 -19.89 -5.47
CA PRO A 74 -8.37 -21.05 -4.83
C PRO A 74 -6.88 -20.84 -4.49
N LYS A 75 -6.13 -20.10 -5.31
CA LYS A 75 -4.73 -19.77 -5.04
C LYS A 75 -4.58 -18.86 -3.83
N VAL A 76 -5.48 -17.88 -3.68
CA VAL A 76 -5.52 -16.99 -2.52
C VAL A 76 -5.88 -17.77 -1.26
N GLN A 77 -6.84 -18.70 -1.35
CA GLN A 77 -7.22 -19.56 -0.23
C GLN A 77 -6.11 -20.53 0.20
N ASP A 78 -5.42 -21.14 -0.75
CA ASP A 78 -4.28 -22.02 -0.47
C ASP A 78 -3.12 -21.24 0.20
N PHE A 79 -2.81 -20.04 -0.32
CA PHE A 79 -1.81 -19.13 0.24
C PHE A 79 -2.19 -18.64 1.65
N SER A 80 -3.44 -18.27 1.86
CA SER A 80 -3.96 -17.76 3.14
C SER A 80 -3.69 -18.69 4.32
N GLN A 81 -3.77 -20.01 4.12
CA GLN A 81 -3.51 -20.98 5.19
C GLN A 81 -2.06 -20.92 5.69
N SER A 82 -1.07 -20.87 4.80
CA SER A 82 0.33 -20.75 5.20
C SER A 82 0.62 -19.41 5.84
N GLU A 83 0.06 -18.33 5.30
CA GLU A 83 0.29 -16.98 5.83
C GLU A 83 -0.27 -16.79 7.24
N ARG A 84 -1.37 -17.46 7.58
CA ARG A 84 -1.92 -17.44 8.95
C ARG A 84 -0.98 -18.06 9.97
N GLU A 85 -0.27 -19.11 9.61
CA GLU A 85 0.72 -19.71 10.51
C GLU A 85 1.92 -18.78 10.68
N LEU A 86 2.37 -18.12 9.60
CA LEU A 86 3.41 -17.09 9.68
C LEU A 86 2.97 -15.90 10.53
N ALA A 87 1.73 -15.44 10.39
CA ALA A 87 1.20 -14.33 11.18
C ALA A 87 1.24 -14.62 12.67
N LYS A 88 0.97 -15.86 13.09
CA LYS A 88 1.12 -16.28 14.50
C LYS A 88 2.58 -16.21 14.96
N TRP A 89 3.53 -16.60 14.10
CA TRP A 89 4.97 -16.51 14.40
C TRP A 89 5.41 -15.05 14.53
N ASP A 90 4.89 -14.19 13.64
CA ASP A 90 5.10 -12.75 13.62
C ASP A 90 4.25 -12.02 14.70
N LYS A 91 3.56 -12.78 15.57
CA LYS A 91 2.77 -12.33 16.73
C LYS A 91 1.55 -11.46 16.38
N PHE A 92 1.06 -11.56 15.15
CA PHE A 92 -0.23 -11.01 14.76
C PHE A 92 -1.38 -11.90 15.22
N GLN A 93 -2.46 -11.25 15.67
CA GLN A 93 -3.73 -11.91 15.98
C GLN A 93 -4.73 -11.59 14.87
N LEU A 94 -4.70 -12.40 13.81
CA LEU A 94 -5.60 -12.23 12.69
C LEU A 94 -6.99 -12.79 13.01
N ASN A 95 -8.03 -12.08 12.56
CA ASN A 95 -9.40 -12.56 12.46
C ASN A 95 -9.51 -13.69 11.41
N ASN A 96 -10.73 -14.18 11.13
CA ASN A 96 -10.98 -15.37 10.29
C ASN A 96 -11.08 -15.08 8.77
N GLU A 97 -10.85 -13.86 8.31
CA GLU A 97 -10.88 -13.52 6.87
C GLU A 97 -9.63 -14.00 6.12
N PRO A 98 -9.72 -14.39 4.84
CA PRO A 98 -8.55 -14.80 4.07
C PRO A 98 -7.42 -13.77 4.14
N VAL A 99 -6.20 -14.24 4.42
CA VAL A 99 -5.00 -13.44 4.23
C VAL A 99 -4.68 -13.47 2.74
N VAL A 100 -4.85 -12.33 2.09
CA VAL A 100 -4.73 -12.25 0.64
C VAL A 100 -3.33 -11.86 0.20
N PHE A 101 -2.57 -11.18 1.05
CA PHE A 101 -1.20 -10.75 0.73
C PHE A 101 -0.39 -10.45 2.00
N ARG A 102 0.83 -10.99 2.07
CA ARG A 102 1.83 -10.63 3.09
C ARG A 102 2.97 -9.90 2.40
N THR A 103 3.40 -8.78 2.95
CA THR A 103 4.39 -7.90 2.29
C THR A 103 5.10 -7.00 3.29
N THR A 104 6.23 -6.44 2.86
CA THR A 104 6.94 -5.34 3.54
C THR A 104 6.69 -3.99 2.85
N LEU A 105 5.88 -3.94 1.79
CA LEU A 105 5.67 -2.74 0.94
C LEU A 105 6.98 -2.18 0.35
N ASN A 106 7.95 -3.07 0.06
CA ASN A 106 9.30 -2.78 -0.42
C ASN A 106 10.02 -1.68 0.39
N THR A 107 9.86 -1.74 1.71
CA THR A 107 10.58 -0.89 2.67
C THR A 107 11.85 -1.62 3.15
N GLU A 108 12.92 -0.87 3.43
CA GLU A 108 14.15 -1.43 4.02
C GLU A 108 14.02 -1.66 5.54
N ALA A 109 13.08 -0.98 6.20
CA ALA A 109 12.86 -1.14 7.62
C ALA A 109 12.08 -2.44 7.91
N ALA A 110 11.93 -2.79 9.20
CA ALA A 110 11.32 -4.06 9.58
C ALA A 110 9.79 -3.97 9.55
N GLU A 111 9.20 -3.30 8.56
CA GLU A 111 7.76 -3.24 8.40
C GLU A 111 7.19 -4.56 7.89
N LEU A 112 6.00 -4.89 8.38
CA LEU A 112 5.31 -6.11 8.00
C LEU A 112 3.80 -5.89 7.96
N TYR A 113 3.18 -6.33 6.87
CA TYR A 113 1.76 -6.15 6.61
C TYR A 113 1.10 -7.46 6.24
N TYR A 114 -0.10 -7.66 6.78
CA TYR A 114 -1.04 -8.70 6.37
C TYR A 114 -2.31 -8.04 5.85
N PHE A 115 -2.50 -8.11 4.54
CA PHE A 115 -3.70 -7.66 3.85
C PHE A 115 -4.71 -8.80 3.89
N CYS A 116 -5.89 -8.52 4.43
CA CYS A 116 -7.03 -9.42 4.50
C CYS A 116 -8.26 -8.72 3.91
N ALA A 117 -9.14 -9.46 3.27
CA ALA A 117 -10.38 -8.89 2.73
C ALA A 117 -11.57 -9.84 2.85
N THR A 118 -12.74 -9.25 3.04
CA THR A 118 -14.05 -9.84 2.75
C THR A 118 -14.61 -9.25 1.46
N GLU A 119 -15.87 -9.51 1.13
CA GLU A 119 -16.58 -8.87 0.02
C GLU A 119 -16.63 -7.33 0.15
N ASP A 120 -16.72 -6.80 1.36
CA ASP A 120 -17.01 -5.39 1.63
C ASP A 120 -15.93 -4.65 2.45
N LEU A 121 -15.02 -5.37 3.10
CA LEU A 121 -14.07 -4.81 4.06
C LEU A 121 -12.62 -5.15 3.69
N ALA A 122 -11.78 -4.12 3.64
CA ALA A 122 -10.33 -4.28 3.66
C ALA A 122 -9.84 -4.17 5.11
N ARG A 123 -9.03 -5.14 5.52
CA ARG A 123 -8.37 -5.15 6.83
C ARG A 123 -6.86 -5.31 6.65
N ILE A 124 -6.11 -4.35 7.16
CA ILE A 124 -4.66 -4.29 7.02
C ILE A 124 -4.07 -4.34 8.42
N TYR A 125 -3.49 -5.48 8.76
CA TYR A 125 -2.69 -5.59 9.97
C TYR A 125 -1.29 -5.10 9.65
N TYR A 126 -0.73 -4.26 10.51
CA TYR A 126 0.56 -3.63 10.27
C TYR A 126 1.45 -3.70 11.51
N TYR A 127 2.74 -3.73 11.24
CA TYR A 127 3.83 -3.45 12.16
C TYR A 127 4.76 -2.47 11.46
N ASN A 128 4.97 -1.31 12.08
CA ASN A 128 5.82 -0.21 11.65
C ASN A 128 6.85 0.02 12.76
N ASP A 129 8.04 -0.54 12.60
CA ASP A 129 9.10 -0.50 13.61
C ASP A 129 9.60 0.93 13.89
N LEU A 130 9.72 1.77 12.85
CA LEU A 130 10.15 3.17 12.99
C LEU A 130 9.22 3.94 13.93
N LEU A 131 7.91 3.72 13.82
CA LEU A 131 6.94 4.40 14.67
C LEU A 131 7.01 3.97 16.15
N GLU A 132 7.69 2.87 16.49
CA GLU A 132 7.85 2.44 17.89
C GLU A 132 8.61 3.49 18.72
N VAL A 133 9.59 4.15 18.11
CA VAL A 133 10.47 5.11 18.78
C VAL A 133 9.99 6.56 18.67
N THR A 134 8.86 6.83 17.99
CA THR A 134 8.31 8.18 17.79
C THR A 134 8.27 9.02 19.06
N ASN A 135 8.57 10.31 18.99
CA ASN A 135 8.40 11.24 20.12
C ASN A 135 7.09 12.06 20.04
N CYS A 136 6.28 11.84 19.00
CA CYS A 136 4.96 12.47 18.84
C CYS A 136 3.91 11.76 19.75
N PRO A 137 3.31 12.45 20.72
CA PRO A 137 2.40 11.84 21.70
C PRO A 137 1.19 11.10 21.09
N GLU A 138 0.64 11.61 20.00
CA GLU A 138 -0.54 11.09 19.31
C GLU A 138 -0.31 9.75 18.59
N PHE A 139 0.96 9.39 18.36
CA PHE A 139 1.35 8.13 17.71
C PHE A 139 2.00 7.12 18.67
N LYS A 140 2.18 7.47 19.95
CA LYS A 140 2.77 6.57 20.94
C LYS A 140 1.98 5.27 21.06
N GLY A 141 2.68 4.15 20.90
CA GLY A 141 2.10 2.80 20.98
C GLY A 141 1.29 2.38 19.75
N LYS A 142 1.24 3.19 18.70
CA LYS A 142 0.52 2.89 17.44
C LYS A 142 1.43 2.30 16.35
N HIS A 143 2.60 1.79 16.72
CA HIS A 143 3.55 1.14 15.82
C HIS A 143 3.04 -0.22 15.30
N LYS A 144 1.96 -0.76 15.88
CA LYS A 144 1.33 -1.98 15.41
C LYS A 144 -0.17 -1.92 15.64
N GLY A 145 -0.92 -2.56 14.77
CA GLY A 145 -2.37 -2.61 14.92
C GLY A 145 -3.05 -3.10 13.67
N VAL A 146 -4.28 -2.63 13.50
CA VAL A 146 -5.14 -2.96 12.37
C VAL A 146 -5.83 -1.69 11.88
N VAL A 147 -5.91 -1.54 10.56
CA VAL A 147 -6.76 -0.55 9.90
C VAL A 147 -7.87 -1.27 9.16
N GLU A 148 -9.08 -0.75 9.27
CA GLU A 148 -10.30 -1.30 8.68
C GLU A 148 -11.03 -0.20 7.92
N LEU A 149 -11.35 -0.44 6.65
CA LEU A 149 -12.08 0.49 5.80
C LEU A 149 -12.82 -0.27 4.68
N PRO A 150 -13.84 0.33 4.05
CA PRO A 150 -14.56 -0.34 2.96
C PRO A 150 -13.61 -0.74 1.84
N LEU A 151 -13.68 -2.01 1.41
CA LEU A 151 -12.80 -2.56 0.36
C LEU A 151 -12.85 -1.71 -0.90
N ARG A 152 -14.07 -1.34 -1.31
CA ARG A 152 -14.29 -0.49 -2.48
C ARG A 152 -13.53 0.83 -2.38
N GLU A 153 -13.64 1.52 -1.25
CA GLU A 153 -13.03 2.85 -1.06
C GLU A 153 -11.50 2.73 -0.97
N PHE A 154 -10.98 1.67 -0.35
CA PHE A 154 -9.55 1.38 -0.33
C PHE A 154 -8.98 1.18 -1.74
N VAL A 155 -9.61 0.32 -2.54
CA VAL A 155 -9.11 0.02 -3.90
C VAL A 155 -9.26 1.23 -4.83
N GLU A 156 -10.35 1.98 -4.72
CA GLU A 156 -10.54 3.23 -5.47
C GLU A 156 -9.42 4.23 -5.20
N ASP A 157 -9.05 4.39 -3.92
CA ASP A 157 -7.94 5.22 -3.50
C ASP A 157 -6.60 4.72 -4.03
N VAL A 158 -6.32 3.42 -3.93
CA VAL A 158 -5.08 2.80 -4.46
C VAL A 158 -4.96 3.03 -5.96
N LEU A 159 -6.03 2.79 -6.72
CA LEU A 159 -6.06 3.07 -8.16
C LEU A 159 -5.76 4.54 -8.45
N LYS A 160 -6.44 5.45 -7.73
CA LYS A 160 -6.22 6.88 -7.91
C LYS A 160 -4.76 7.29 -7.69
N VAL A 161 -4.17 6.94 -6.54
CA VAL A 161 -2.79 7.34 -6.23
C VAL A 161 -1.78 6.65 -7.14
N SER A 162 -2.03 5.40 -7.55
CA SER A 162 -1.14 4.67 -8.45
C SER A 162 -1.15 5.26 -9.86
N ARG A 163 -2.33 5.68 -10.35
CA ARG A 163 -2.45 6.35 -11.64
C ARG A 163 -1.72 7.68 -11.65
N GLU A 164 -1.94 8.51 -10.64
CA GLU A 164 -1.28 9.81 -10.50
C GLU A 164 0.24 9.64 -10.41
N TYR A 165 0.72 8.64 -9.65
CA TYR A 165 2.14 8.27 -9.65
C TYR A 165 2.65 7.89 -11.04
N LEU A 166 1.99 6.97 -11.72
CA LEU A 166 2.40 6.44 -13.03
C LEU A 166 2.41 7.52 -14.13
N GLU A 167 1.44 8.43 -14.13
CA GLU A 167 1.31 9.47 -15.14
C GLU A 167 2.25 10.66 -14.87
N GLU A 168 2.40 11.09 -13.62
CA GLU A 168 3.06 12.35 -13.29
C GLU A 168 4.47 12.19 -12.68
N TYR A 169 4.68 11.18 -11.84
CA TYR A 169 5.87 11.12 -10.96
C TYR A 169 6.84 9.98 -11.27
N ALA A 170 6.36 8.88 -11.86
CA ALA A 170 7.21 7.79 -12.35
C ALA A 170 8.32 8.29 -13.32
N PRO A 171 8.03 9.19 -14.29
CA PRO A 171 9.07 9.75 -15.14
C PRO A 171 10.12 10.57 -14.37
N LEU A 172 9.69 11.32 -13.35
CA LEU A 172 10.57 12.12 -12.49
C LEU A 172 11.50 11.22 -11.65
N ILE A 173 10.95 10.19 -11.01
CA ILE A 173 11.73 9.21 -10.22
C ILE A 173 12.77 8.52 -11.12
N ALA A 174 12.37 8.11 -12.33
CA ALA A 174 13.27 7.52 -13.31
C ALA A 174 14.35 8.49 -13.82
N GLU A 175 14.05 9.78 -13.92
CA GLU A 175 15.03 10.81 -14.25
C GLU A 175 16.07 10.95 -13.14
N ILE A 176 15.66 11.07 -11.88
CA ILE A 176 16.57 11.18 -10.72
C ILE A 176 17.49 9.95 -10.63
N GLN A 177 16.93 8.74 -10.77
CA GLN A 177 17.74 7.51 -10.81
C GLN A 177 18.81 7.56 -11.90
N ARG A 178 18.45 7.99 -13.11
CA ARG A 178 19.40 8.11 -14.24
C ARG A 178 20.49 9.14 -14.00
N GLU A 179 20.15 10.29 -13.42
CA GLU A 179 21.12 11.33 -13.06
C GLU A 179 22.17 10.82 -12.07
N HIS A 180 21.80 9.85 -11.24
CA HIS A 180 22.66 9.24 -10.23
C HIS A 180 23.32 7.92 -10.67
N GLY A 181 23.10 7.49 -11.92
CA GLY A 181 23.74 6.30 -12.51
C GLY A 181 23.00 4.99 -12.28
N ASP A 182 21.79 5.03 -11.74
CA ASP A 182 20.94 3.86 -11.55
C ASP A 182 20.15 3.52 -12.82
N THR A 183 19.73 2.25 -12.91
CA THR A 183 18.81 1.79 -13.95
C THR A 183 17.39 1.87 -13.43
N PRO A 184 16.51 2.70 -14.03
CA PRO A 184 15.12 2.79 -13.60
C PRO A 184 14.37 1.47 -13.77
N GLU A 185 13.35 1.30 -12.94
CA GLU A 185 12.45 0.15 -12.97
C GLU A 185 11.60 0.09 -14.24
N ASN A 186 11.06 -1.11 -14.53
CA ASN A 186 10.14 -1.29 -15.65
C ASN A 186 8.71 -0.86 -15.26
N TYR A 187 8.31 0.32 -15.73
CA TYR A 187 6.97 0.86 -15.50
C TYR A 187 5.88 0.24 -16.38
N ASP A 188 6.22 -0.48 -17.46
CA ASP A 188 5.21 -1.15 -18.30
C ASP A 188 4.48 -2.24 -17.51
N PHE A 189 5.23 -3.02 -16.71
CA PHE A 189 4.65 -4.02 -15.82
C PHE A 189 3.72 -3.41 -14.77
N LEU A 190 4.11 -2.27 -14.20
CA LEU A 190 3.28 -1.58 -13.22
C LEU A 190 1.98 -1.03 -13.84
N TRP A 191 2.03 -0.57 -15.10
CA TRP A 191 0.85 -0.22 -15.88
C TRP A 191 -0.05 -1.40 -16.19
N GLU A 192 0.51 -2.56 -16.53
CA GLU A 192 -0.26 -3.80 -16.75
C GLU A 192 -1.01 -4.21 -15.47
N LEU A 193 -0.32 -4.19 -14.33
CA LEU A 193 -0.91 -4.50 -13.04
C LEU A 193 -2.00 -3.49 -12.64
N TYR A 194 -1.77 -2.19 -12.88
CA TYR A 194 -2.79 -1.16 -12.66
C TYR A 194 -4.09 -1.48 -13.43
N ARG A 195 -3.98 -1.84 -14.73
CA ARG A 195 -5.14 -2.17 -15.56
C ARG A 195 -5.85 -3.43 -15.09
N GLU A 196 -5.12 -4.45 -14.63
CA GLU A 196 -5.74 -5.64 -14.05
C GLU A 196 -6.62 -5.28 -12.84
N VAL A 197 -6.10 -4.45 -11.92
CA VAL A 197 -6.84 -4.00 -10.73
C VAL A 197 -8.05 -3.16 -11.12
N GLU A 198 -7.89 -2.25 -12.09
CA GLU A 198 -8.97 -1.41 -12.61
C GLU A 198 -10.10 -2.28 -13.19
N GLU A 199 -9.78 -3.24 -14.05
CA GLU A 199 -10.75 -4.17 -14.63
C GLU A 199 -11.45 -5.05 -13.57
N LEU A 200 -10.73 -5.48 -12.53
CA LEU A 200 -11.32 -6.21 -11.40
C LEU A 200 -12.27 -5.32 -10.59
N TYR A 201 -11.86 -4.09 -10.29
CA TYR A 201 -12.65 -3.12 -9.54
C TYR A 201 -13.96 -2.79 -10.26
N GLU A 202 -13.89 -2.51 -11.57
CA GLU A 202 -15.07 -2.23 -12.38
C GLU A 202 -16.02 -3.43 -12.44
N ARG A 203 -15.50 -4.65 -12.62
CA ARG A 203 -16.33 -5.86 -12.61
C ARG A 203 -16.99 -6.11 -11.26
N GLY A 204 -16.25 -5.95 -10.16
CA GLY A 204 -16.74 -6.18 -8.81
C GLY A 204 -17.83 -5.20 -8.40
N PHE A 205 -17.61 -3.90 -8.62
CA PHE A 205 -18.46 -2.86 -8.03
C PHE A 205 -19.35 -2.10 -9.03
N ASN A 206 -19.10 -2.15 -10.35
CA ASN A 206 -20.03 -1.56 -11.34
C ASN A 206 -21.19 -2.50 -11.70
N LEU A 207 -21.08 -3.81 -11.46
CA LEU A 207 -22.22 -4.71 -11.61
C LEU A 207 -23.32 -4.43 -10.56
N GLU A 208 -22.96 -4.04 -9.34
CA GLU A 208 -23.92 -3.73 -8.27
C GLU A 208 -24.81 -2.51 -8.58
N THR A 209 -24.29 -1.50 -9.28
CA THR A 209 -25.07 -0.30 -9.66
C THR A 209 -26.08 -0.58 -10.77
N SER A 210 -25.84 -1.59 -11.60
CA SER A 210 -26.75 -1.99 -12.68
C SER A 210 -27.92 -2.88 -12.24
N VAL A 211 -27.82 -3.55 -11.08
CA VAL A 211 -28.89 -4.38 -10.51
C VAL A 211 -29.88 -3.53 -9.70
N ASN A 212 -29.40 -2.52 -8.96
CA ASN A 212 -30.27 -1.64 -8.17
C ASN A 212 -31.06 -0.59 -8.99
N GLY A 213 -30.89 -0.56 -10.31
CA GLY A 213 -31.64 0.32 -11.23
C GLY A 213 -32.89 -0.30 -11.87
N ARG A 214 -33.27 -1.54 -11.52
CA ARG A 214 -34.40 -2.27 -12.12
C ARG A 214 -35.58 -2.55 -11.21
N GLU A 215 -35.73 -1.81 -10.11
CA GLU A 215 -36.99 -1.79 -9.35
C GLU A 215 -37.45 -0.34 -9.11
N LYS A 216 -38.18 0.20 -10.09
CA LYS A 216 -39.28 1.16 -9.90
C LYS A 216 -40.33 0.94 -10.97
#